data_AF-A0A7S2QES5-F1
#
_entry.id   AF-A0A7S2QES5-F1
#
_cell.length_a   1.000
_cell.length_b   1.000
_cell.length_c   1.000
_cell.angle_alpha   90.00
_cell.angle_beta   90.00
_cell.angle_gamma   90.00
#
_symmetry.space_group_name_H-M   'P 1'
#
loop_
_entity.id
_entity.type
_entity.pdbx_description
1 polymer ?
#
loop_
_entity_poly.entity_id
_entity_poly.type
_entity_poly.pdbx_seq_one_letter_code
_entity_poly.pdbx_strand_id
1 'polypeptide(L)'
;EELAFAPGGFGDGDARRAVWLFLLGLTQDEANSTVWRRILRGLPQDTQEARVMQVDVQRSVYSWDVHTNINQRTRDRKRVELSEVMHAILRQHSCHLGYFQGFHDVVLVFLETGTPAQAFHMAERLALFHLTDQLCCPFDQGLVPLLGVLFHLVRLLDGPLADALVEAECAEMHFA
;
A
#
# COMPACT_ATOMS: atom_id res chain seq x y z
N GLU A 1 6.49 17.95 -10.56
CA GLU A 1 5.16 17.38 -10.84
C GLU A 1 4.95 17.07 -12.32
N GLU A 2 5.30 17.97 -13.24
CA GLU A 2 5.12 17.78 -14.70
C GLU A 2 5.70 16.47 -15.26
N LEU A 3 6.86 16.02 -14.78
CA LEU A 3 7.46 14.73 -15.20
C LEU A 3 6.63 13.50 -14.79
N ALA A 4 5.87 13.57 -13.69
CA ALA A 4 5.03 12.45 -13.26
C ALA A 4 3.87 12.18 -14.23
N PHE A 5 3.38 13.25 -14.88
CA PHE A 5 2.25 13.21 -15.81
C PHE A 5 2.68 13.00 -17.28
N ALA A 6 3.98 13.04 -17.56
CA ALA A 6 4.52 12.77 -18.89
C ALA A 6 4.47 11.26 -19.23
N PRO A 7 4.40 10.88 -20.52
CA PRO A 7 4.49 9.47 -20.92
C PRO A 7 5.74 8.79 -20.34
N GLY A 8 5.54 7.70 -19.60
CA GLY A 8 6.63 6.97 -18.92
C GLY A 8 7.00 7.49 -17.53
N GLY A 9 6.41 8.60 -17.08
CA GLY A 9 6.60 9.15 -15.74
C GLY A 9 8.08 9.38 -15.39
N PHE A 10 8.48 8.95 -14.19
CA PHE A 10 9.88 9.06 -13.74
C PHE A 10 10.84 8.05 -14.39
N GLY A 11 10.43 7.28 -15.40
CA GLY A 11 11.31 6.34 -16.08
C GLY A 11 11.62 5.12 -15.22
N ASP A 12 12.89 4.96 -14.80
CA ASP A 12 13.41 3.76 -14.14
C ASP A 12 13.30 3.76 -12.60
N GLY A 13 13.73 2.65 -11.98
CA GLY A 13 13.65 2.44 -10.53
C GLY A 13 14.56 3.36 -9.72
N ASP A 14 15.72 3.77 -10.25
CA ASP A 14 16.64 4.66 -9.55
C ASP A 14 16.09 6.08 -9.46
N ALA A 15 15.53 6.57 -10.57
CA ALA A 15 14.84 7.85 -10.59
C ALA A 15 13.63 7.85 -9.65
N ARG A 16 12.79 6.81 -9.68
CA ARG A 16 11.64 6.68 -8.76
C ARG A 16 12.08 6.66 -7.30
N ARG A 17 13.13 5.91 -6.96
CA ARG A 17 13.67 5.85 -5.59
C ARG A 17 14.02 7.24 -5.06
N ALA A 18 14.75 8.05 -5.84
CA ALA A 18 15.16 9.39 -5.43
C ALA A 18 13.95 10.34 -5.36
N VAL A 19 13.09 10.32 -6.37
CA VAL A 19 11.96 11.26 -6.48
C VAL A 19 10.86 10.95 -5.48
N TRP A 20 10.52 9.68 -5.24
CA TRP A 20 9.47 9.31 -4.29
C TRP A 20 9.82 9.65 -2.85
N LEU A 21 11.10 9.50 -2.45
CA LEU A 21 11.56 10.00 -1.16
C LEU A 21 11.31 11.51 -1.03
N PHE A 22 11.63 12.28 -2.06
CA PHE A 22 11.38 13.72 -2.07
C PHE A 22 9.88 14.05 -2.02
N LEU A 23 9.05 13.41 -2.85
CA LEU A 23 7.60 13.65 -2.90
C LEU A 23 6.91 13.28 -1.58
N LEU A 24 7.40 12.27 -0.87
CA LEU A 24 6.89 11.87 0.44
C LEU A 24 7.48 12.70 1.58
N GLY A 25 8.37 13.66 1.29
CA GLY A 25 8.98 14.55 2.26
C GLY A 25 9.98 13.87 3.18
N LEU A 26 10.69 12.85 2.68
CA LEU A 26 11.69 12.07 3.42
C LEU A 26 13.10 12.55 3.09
N THR A 27 13.92 12.75 4.12
CA THR A 27 15.36 12.94 3.98
C THR A 27 16.07 11.62 3.72
N GLN A 28 17.30 11.68 3.18
CA GLN A 28 18.11 10.47 2.99
C GLN A 28 18.47 9.80 4.32
N ASP A 29 18.66 10.57 5.39
CA ASP A 29 18.99 10.03 6.71
C ASP A 29 17.82 9.26 7.31
N GLU A 30 16.60 9.80 7.21
CA GLU A 30 15.38 9.10 7.60
C GLU A 30 15.22 7.83 6.76
N ALA A 31 15.26 7.95 5.43
CA ALA A 31 15.03 6.85 4.51
C ALA A 31 16.00 5.67 4.68
N ASN A 32 17.22 5.92 5.16
CA ASN A 32 18.24 4.91 5.41
C ASN A 32 18.24 4.41 6.86
N SER A 33 17.45 5.01 7.75
CA SER A 33 17.34 4.58 9.15
C SER A 33 16.72 3.19 9.27
N THR A 34 17.42 2.29 9.94
CA THR A 34 16.96 0.91 10.23
C THR A 34 16.38 0.75 11.64
N VAL A 35 16.18 1.87 12.35
CA VAL A 35 15.67 1.89 13.74
C VAL A 35 14.28 1.24 13.84
N TRP A 36 13.47 1.33 12.78
CA TRP A 36 12.14 0.73 12.70
C TRP A 36 12.13 -0.78 13.01
N ARG A 37 13.21 -1.51 12.69
CA ARG A 37 13.30 -2.95 13.00
C ARG A 37 13.23 -3.24 14.49
N ARG A 38 13.51 -2.27 15.36
CA ARG A 38 13.35 -2.42 16.82
C ARG A 38 11.88 -2.61 17.22
N ILE A 39 10.94 -2.10 16.43
CA ILE A 39 9.49 -2.22 16.65
C ILE A 39 9.04 -3.67 16.53
N LEU A 40 9.75 -4.48 15.73
CA LEU A 40 9.47 -5.90 15.57
C LEU A 40 9.71 -6.72 16.84
N ARG A 41 10.45 -6.16 17.81
CA ARG A 41 10.72 -6.84 19.08
C ARG A 41 9.44 -6.91 19.92
N GLY A 42 9.03 -8.13 20.27
CA GLY A 42 7.84 -8.34 21.09
C GLY A 42 6.53 -8.18 20.33
N LEU A 43 6.55 -8.33 18.99
CA LEU A 43 5.32 -8.44 18.21
C LEU A 43 4.46 -9.61 18.75
N PRO A 44 3.16 -9.38 19.01
CA PRO A 44 2.25 -10.47 19.33
C PRO A 44 2.24 -11.46 18.17
N GLN A 45 2.60 -12.72 18.43
CA GLN A 45 2.78 -13.70 17.35
C GLN A 45 1.49 -14.31 16.81
N ASP A 46 0.31 -13.91 17.32
CA ASP A 46 -0.94 -14.61 16.98
C ASP A 46 -2.20 -13.73 17.09
N THR A 47 -2.20 -12.59 16.38
CA THR A 47 -3.45 -11.81 16.20
C THR A 47 -4.18 -12.28 14.94
N GLN A 48 -5.49 -12.01 14.88
CA GLN A 48 -6.26 -12.27 13.66
C GLN A 48 -5.69 -11.49 12.47
N GLU A 49 -5.30 -10.24 12.70
CA GLU A 49 -4.67 -9.37 11.70
C GLU A 49 -3.35 -9.98 11.17
N ALA A 50 -2.47 -10.46 12.06
CA ALA A 50 -1.21 -11.10 11.67
C ALA A 50 -1.43 -12.36 10.82
N ARG A 51 -2.47 -13.16 11.10
CA ARG A 51 -2.83 -14.33 10.29
C ARG A 51 -3.29 -13.95 8.88
N VAL A 52 -4.09 -12.90 8.74
CA VAL A 52 -4.52 -12.39 7.43
C VAL A 52 -3.31 -11.88 6.64
N MET A 53 -2.47 -11.06 7.26
CA MET A 53 -1.23 -10.56 6.65
C MET A 53 -0.33 -11.71 6.19
N GLN A 54 -0.18 -12.76 7.00
CA GLN A 54 0.63 -13.93 6.64
C GLN A 54 0.10 -14.63 5.38
N VAL A 55 -1.22 -14.83 5.28
CA VAL A 55 -1.85 -15.45 4.11
C VAL A 55 -1.64 -14.60 2.86
N ASP A 56 -1.79 -13.29 2.98
CA ASP A 56 -1.56 -12.36 1.88
C ASP A 56 -0.10 -12.39 1.41
N VAL A 57 0.86 -12.29 2.33
CA VAL A 57 2.31 -12.37 2.02
C VAL A 57 2.67 -13.69 1.32
N GLN A 58 2.07 -14.81 1.71
CA GLN A 58 2.29 -16.10 1.06
C GLN A 58 1.82 -16.12 -0.40
N ARG A 59 0.78 -15.36 -0.72
CA ARG A 59 0.22 -15.21 -2.07
C ARG A 59 0.93 -14.13 -2.88
N SER A 60 1.66 -13.22 -2.24
CA SER A 60 2.43 -12.16 -2.90
C SER A 60 3.73 -12.67 -3.54
N VAL A 61 4.41 -11.78 -4.27
CA VAL A 61 5.71 -12.04 -4.91
C VAL A 61 5.62 -13.20 -5.89
N TYR A 62 4.64 -13.22 -6.80
CA TYR A 62 4.50 -14.21 -7.87
C TYR A 62 4.10 -13.59 -9.20
N SER A 63 3.09 -12.73 -9.18
CA SER A 63 2.35 -12.32 -10.37
C SER A 63 3.03 -11.24 -11.22
N TRP A 64 4.09 -10.59 -10.72
CA TRP A 64 4.77 -9.53 -11.45
C TRP A 64 5.88 -10.09 -12.33
N ASP A 65 6.17 -9.40 -13.43
CA ASP A 65 7.26 -9.70 -14.35
C ASP A 65 8.61 -9.85 -13.62
N VAL A 66 8.90 -8.93 -12.69
CA VAL A 66 10.08 -8.94 -11.81
C VAL A 66 10.16 -10.17 -10.89
N HIS A 67 9.06 -10.91 -10.70
CA HIS A 67 8.99 -12.11 -9.84
C HIS A 67 8.97 -13.43 -10.61
N THR A 68 8.89 -13.39 -11.94
CA THR A 68 8.71 -14.59 -12.77
C THR A 68 9.93 -15.52 -12.69
N ASN A 69 11.14 -14.97 -12.65
CA ASN A 69 12.40 -15.74 -12.72
C ASN A 69 13.22 -15.74 -11.42
N ILE A 70 12.64 -15.30 -10.30
CA ILE A 70 13.38 -15.29 -9.02
C ILE A 70 13.35 -16.69 -8.38
N ASN A 71 14.49 -17.09 -7.81
CA ASN A 71 14.59 -18.33 -7.05
C ASN A 71 13.81 -18.26 -5.72
N GLN A 72 13.50 -19.43 -5.15
CA GLN A 72 12.71 -19.52 -3.91
C GLN A 72 13.34 -18.75 -2.74
N ARG A 73 14.67 -18.81 -2.57
CA ARG A 73 15.36 -18.08 -1.50
C ARG A 73 15.15 -16.57 -1.58
N THR A 74 15.19 -16.02 -2.79
CA THR A 74 14.95 -14.58 -3.03
C THR A 74 13.50 -14.22 -2.74
N ARG A 75 12.57 -15.09 -3.14
CA ARG A 75 11.14 -14.93 -2.87
C ARG A 75 10.84 -14.93 -1.37
N ASP A 76 11.40 -15.90 -0.65
CA ASP A 76 11.24 -16.01 0.81
C ASP A 76 11.82 -14.79 1.52
N ARG A 77 13.00 -14.32 1.11
CA ARG A 77 13.58 -13.08 1.66
C ARG A 77 12.66 -11.88 1.45
N LYS A 78 12.16 -11.67 0.23
CA LYS A 78 11.23 -10.56 -0.07
C LYS A 78 9.95 -10.64 0.74
N ARG A 79 9.41 -11.84 0.96
CA ARG A 79 8.24 -12.06 1.81
C ARG A 79 8.51 -11.76 3.29
N VAL A 80 9.68 -12.13 3.79
CA VAL A 80 10.10 -11.77 5.14
C VAL A 80 10.18 -10.25 5.26
N GLU A 81 10.87 -9.57 4.33
CA GLU A 81 10.97 -8.11 4.30
C GLU A 81 9.60 -7.43 4.21
N LEU A 82 8.69 -7.93 3.36
CA LEU A 82 7.32 -7.45 3.23
C LEU A 82 6.54 -7.59 4.54
N SER A 83 6.61 -8.77 5.17
CA SER A 83 5.96 -9.01 6.45
C SER A 83 6.52 -8.09 7.53
N GLU A 84 7.85 -7.95 7.64
CA GLU A 84 8.50 -7.08 8.62
C GLU A 84 8.06 -5.62 8.46
N VAL A 85 8.08 -5.08 7.24
CA VAL A 85 7.71 -3.68 6.99
C VAL A 85 6.26 -3.42 7.38
N MET A 86 5.33 -4.27 6.96
CA MET A 86 3.91 -4.08 7.31
C MET A 86 3.66 -4.17 8.81
N HIS A 87 4.23 -5.18 9.48
CA HIS A 87 4.06 -5.33 10.93
C HIS A 87 4.66 -4.14 11.69
N ALA A 88 5.79 -3.60 11.25
CA ALA A 88 6.39 -2.45 11.89
C ALA A 88 5.50 -1.20 11.77
N ILE A 89 4.96 -0.92 10.58
CA ILE A 89 4.08 0.25 10.34
C ILE A 89 2.80 0.14 11.18
N LEU A 90 2.09 -0.98 11.08
CA LEU A 90 0.83 -1.19 11.80
C LEU A 90 1.04 -1.21 13.32
N ARG A 91 2.17 -1.76 13.80
CA ARG A 91 2.49 -1.75 15.22
C ARG A 91 2.82 -0.35 15.73
N GLN A 92 3.55 0.43 14.96
CA GLN A 92 3.94 1.79 15.35
C GLN A 92 2.72 2.71 15.47
N HIS A 93 1.72 2.50 14.61
CA HIS A 93 0.53 3.36 14.50
C HIS A 93 -0.77 2.62 14.81
N SER A 94 -0.73 1.61 15.68
CA SER A 94 -1.85 0.69 15.94
C SER A 94 -3.09 1.35 16.54
N CYS A 95 -2.98 2.60 17.01
CA CYS A 95 -4.12 3.38 17.49
C CYS A 95 -4.91 4.05 16.35
N HIS A 96 -4.36 4.11 15.14
CA HIS A 96 -4.96 4.79 13.99
C HIS A 96 -5.07 3.91 12.75
N LEU A 97 -4.16 2.94 12.58
CA LEU A 97 -4.11 2.09 11.40
C LEU A 97 -4.49 0.65 11.76
N GLY A 98 -5.32 0.04 10.92
CA GLY A 98 -5.59 -1.39 10.85
C GLY A 98 -5.29 -1.92 9.45
N TYR A 99 -4.96 -3.21 9.34
CA TYR A 99 -4.70 -3.85 8.07
C TYR A 99 -5.98 -3.98 7.22
N PHE A 100 -5.88 -3.69 5.93
CA PHE A 100 -6.84 -4.10 4.92
C PHE A 100 -6.18 -5.01 3.89
N GLN A 101 -6.96 -5.91 3.29
CA GLN A 101 -6.47 -6.79 2.24
C GLN A 101 -6.10 -5.98 0.98
N GLY A 102 -4.81 -5.98 0.63
CA GLY A 102 -4.25 -5.21 -0.47
C GLY A 102 -3.17 -4.22 -0.04
N PHE A 103 -3.04 -3.92 1.26
CA PHE A 103 -1.94 -3.08 1.75
C PHE A 103 -0.56 -3.68 1.43
N HIS A 104 -0.45 -5.01 1.44
CA HIS A 104 0.77 -5.71 1.07
C HIS A 104 1.24 -5.43 -0.36
N ASP A 105 0.32 -5.23 -1.32
CA ASP A 105 0.70 -4.92 -2.70
C ASP A 105 1.31 -3.50 -2.79
N VAL A 106 0.76 -2.55 -2.03
CA VAL A 106 1.31 -1.18 -1.92
C VAL A 106 2.72 -1.22 -1.34
N VAL A 107 2.93 -1.93 -0.23
CA VAL A 107 4.26 -2.05 0.40
C VAL A 107 5.24 -2.78 -0.53
N LEU A 108 4.77 -3.78 -1.28
CA LEU A 108 5.61 -4.52 -2.22
C LEU A 108 6.12 -3.63 -3.37
N VAL A 109 5.34 -2.65 -3.86
CA VAL A 109 5.81 -1.67 -4.85
C VAL A 109 7.04 -0.91 -4.33
N PHE A 110 7.00 -0.48 -3.06
CA PHE A 110 8.12 0.23 -2.45
C PHE A 110 9.32 -0.68 -2.20
N LEU A 111 9.11 -1.95 -1.88
CA LEU A 111 10.19 -2.94 -1.75
C LEU A 111 10.85 -3.32 -3.08
N GLU A 112 10.12 -3.26 -4.20
CA GLU A 112 10.72 -3.41 -5.52
C GLU A 112 11.45 -2.15 -5.98
N THR A 113 11.06 -0.98 -5.46
CA THR A 113 11.66 0.30 -5.83
C THR A 113 12.89 0.63 -4.98
N GLY A 114 12.91 0.28 -3.69
CA GLY A 114 13.89 0.72 -2.71
C GLY A 114 14.51 -0.39 -1.86
N THR A 115 15.37 -0.01 -0.91
CA THR A 115 15.80 -0.91 0.17
C THR A 115 14.66 -1.14 1.17
N PRO A 116 14.70 -2.17 2.04
CA PRO A 116 13.68 -2.36 3.07
C PRO A 116 13.51 -1.15 4.02
N ALA A 117 14.58 -0.40 4.27
CA ALA A 117 14.49 0.83 5.06
C ALA A 117 13.72 1.92 4.29
N GLN A 118 14.08 2.16 3.03
CA GLN A 118 13.38 3.12 2.20
C GLN A 118 11.91 2.74 2.03
N ALA A 119 11.64 1.45 1.82
CA ALA A 119 10.28 0.95 1.67
C ALA A 119 9.44 1.15 2.92
N PHE A 120 10.00 0.89 4.12
CA PHE A 120 9.34 1.18 5.38
C PHE A 120 8.95 2.66 5.48
N HIS A 121 9.90 3.58 5.31
CA HIS A 121 9.64 5.02 5.51
C HIS A 121 8.69 5.58 4.45
N MET A 122 8.80 5.14 3.20
CA MET A 122 7.89 5.54 2.13
C MET A 122 6.47 5.02 2.38
N ALA A 123 6.33 3.73 2.70
CA ALA A 123 5.04 3.13 2.98
C ALA A 123 4.39 3.71 4.25
N GLU A 124 5.19 4.01 5.29
CA GLU A 124 4.71 4.69 6.50
C GLU A 124 4.15 6.09 6.19
N ARG A 125 4.90 6.90 5.44
CA ARG A 125 4.43 8.22 4.98
C ARG A 125 3.16 8.12 4.15
N LEU A 126 3.10 7.17 3.23
CA LEU A 126 1.90 6.97 2.43
C LEU A 126 0.71 6.54 3.30
N ALA A 127 0.94 5.59 4.23
CA ALA A 127 -0.06 5.08 5.15
C ALA A 127 -0.69 6.18 6.03
N LEU A 128 0.13 7.09 6.56
CA LEU A 128 -0.31 8.12 7.50
C LEU A 128 -1.01 9.33 6.86
N PHE A 129 -0.72 9.61 5.59
CA PHE A 129 -1.15 10.87 4.96
C PHE A 129 -2.01 10.69 3.72
N HIS A 130 -1.95 9.53 3.06
CA HIS A 130 -2.64 9.31 1.79
C HIS A 130 -3.57 8.09 1.82
N LEU A 131 -3.29 7.14 2.71
CA LEU A 131 -4.10 5.93 2.86
C LEU A 131 -4.84 5.86 4.19
N THR A 132 -4.88 6.96 4.96
CA THR A 132 -5.48 6.99 6.30
C THR A 132 -6.94 6.58 6.26
N ASP A 133 -7.69 7.03 5.26
CA ASP A 133 -9.11 6.68 5.11
C ASP A 133 -9.31 5.19 4.78
N GLN A 134 -8.36 4.57 4.07
CA GLN A 134 -8.38 3.15 3.70
C GLN A 134 -7.76 2.24 4.77
N LEU A 135 -6.92 2.78 5.66
CA LEU A 135 -6.33 2.07 6.79
C LEU A 135 -7.06 2.38 8.10
N CYS A 136 -8.07 3.26 8.07
CA CYS A 136 -8.89 3.60 9.23
C CYS A 136 -9.64 2.36 9.73
N CYS A 137 -9.84 2.30 11.03
CA CYS A 137 -10.71 1.31 11.65
C CYS A 137 -11.94 2.01 12.24
N PRO A 138 -13.17 1.69 11.80
CA PRO A 138 -13.51 0.68 10.78
C PRO A 138 -13.30 1.18 9.33
N PHE A 139 -12.92 0.26 8.44
CA PHE A 139 -12.51 0.50 7.05
C PHE A 139 -13.55 1.24 6.20
N ASP A 140 -14.83 0.93 6.41
CA ASP A 140 -15.96 1.46 5.66
C ASP A 140 -16.20 2.95 5.90
N GLN A 141 -15.85 3.47 7.09
CA GLN A 141 -16.05 4.88 7.43
C GLN A 141 -15.26 5.83 6.54
N GLY A 142 -14.04 5.47 6.14
CA GLY A 142 -13.24 6.29 5.24
C GLY A 142 -13.55 6.02 3.77
N LEU A 143 -13.80 4.76 3.40
CA LEU A 143 -13.93 4.39 1.99
C LEU A 143 -15.31 4.68 1.37
N VAL A 144 -16.40 4.48 2.12
CA VAL A 144 -17.77 4.68 1.58
C VAL A 144 -17.99 6.11 1.08
N PRO A 145 -17.58 7.18 1.80
CA PRO A 145 -17.67 8.54 1.28
C PRO A 145 -16.90 8.76 -0.02
N LEU A 146 -15.68 8.21 -0.13
CA LEU A 146 -14.85 8.33 -1.34
C LEU A 146 -15.51 7.66 -2.55
N LEU A 147 -16.14 6.50 -2.36
CA LEU A 147 -16.89 5.83 -3.41
C LEU A 147 -18.17 6.59 -3.79
N GLY A 148 -18.83 7.21 -2.81
CA GLY A 148 -19.92 8.13 -3.08
C GLY A 148 -19.50 9.24 -4.05
N VAL A 149 -18.33 9.86 -3.82
CA VAL A 149 -17.77 10.87 -4.73
C VAL A 149 -17.52 10.30 -6.12
N LEU A 150 -17.01 9.08 -6.26
CA LEU A 150 -16.81 8.43 -7.56
C LEU A 150 -18.11 8.38 -8.37
N PHE A 151 -19.21 7.88 -7.79
CA PHE A 151 -20.49 7.79 -8.52
C PHE A 151 -21.06 9.17 -8.89
N HIS A 152 -20.86 10.19 -8.04
CA HIS A 152 -21.22 11.57 -8.38
C HIS A 152 -20.39 12.09 -9.56
N LEU A 153 -19.09 11.82 -9.59
CA LEU A 153 -18.22 12.22 -10.70
C LEU A 153 -18.60 11.51 -11.99
N VAL A 154 -18.91 10.21 -11.96
CA VAL A 154 -19.39 9.46 -13.12
C VAL A 154 -20.68 10.09 -13.65
N ARG A 155 -21.65 10.38 -12.78
CA ARG A 155 -22.91 11.03 -13.19
C ARG A 155 -22.69 12.38 -13.88
N LEU A 156 -21.72 13.17 -13.41
CA LEU A 156 -21.42 14.49 -13.97
C LEU A 156 -20.69 14.42 -15.32
N LEU A 157 -19.84 13.40 -15.51
CA LEU A 157 -19.01 13.25 -16.70
C LEU A 157 -19.66 12.39 -17.79
N ASP A 158 -20.46 11.40 -17.39
CA ASP A 158 -21.11 10.41 -18.26
C ASP A 158 -22.44 9.92 -17.65
N GLY A 159 -23.51 10.67 -17.92
CA GLY A 159 -24.87 10.34 -17.48
C GLY A 159 -25.36 8.97 -17.95
N PRO A 160 -25.24 8.61 -19.25
CA PRO A 160 -25.63 7.30 -19.74
C PRO A 160 -24.93 6.13 -19.03
N LEU A 161 -23.62 6.25 -18.77
CA LEU A 161 -22.91 5.23 -17.98
C LEU A 161 -23.43 5.16 -16.54
N ALA A 162 -23.69 6.31 -15.91
CA ALA A 162 -24.23 6.34 -14.55
C ALA A 162 -25.63 5.70 -14.46
N ASP A 163 -26.50 5.93 -15.46
CA ASP A 163 -27.83 5.30 -15.51
C ASP A 163 -27.71 3.79 -15.72
N ALA A 164 -26.82 3.34 -16.61
CA ALA A 164 -26.56 1.90 -16.80
C ALA A 164 -26.04 1.22 -15.53
N LEU A 165 -25.21 1.88 -14.73
CA LEU A 165 -24.75 1.37 -13.43
C LEU A 165 -25.89 1.26 -12.42
N VAL A 166 -26.83 2.20 -12.41
CA VAL A 166 -28.03 2.14 -11.55
C VAL A 166 -28.93 0.99 -11.98
N GLU A 167 -29.20 0.85 -13.28
CA GLU A 167 -30.02 -0.24 -13.84
C GLU A 167 -29.42 -1.62 -13.56
N ALA A 168 -28.09 -1.72 -13.53
CA ALA A 168 -27.38 -2.95 -13.21
C ALA A 168 -27.22 -3.20 -11.69
N GLU A 169 -27.85 -2.40 -10.83
CA GLU A 169 -27.70 -2.48 -9.36
C GLU A 169 -26.24 -2.35 -8.89
N CYS A 170 -25.43 -1.62 -9.65
CA CYS A 170 -24.00 -1.38 -9.41
C CYS A 170 -23.69 0.07 -9.01
N ALA A 171 -24.72 0.86 -8.68
CA ALA A 171 -24.57 2.26 -8.27
C ALA A 171 -24.20 2.44 -6.79
N GLU A 172 -24.13 1.34 -6.04
CA GLU A 172 -23.62 1.29 -4.68
C GLU A 172 -22.67 0.10 -4.55
N MET A 173 -21.62 0.26 -3.74
CA MET A 173 -20.70 -0.82 -3.42
C MET A 173 -21.11 -1.41 -2.08
N HIS A 174 -21.51 -2.68 -2.08
CA HIS A 174 -21.76 -3.42 -0.84
C HIS A 174 -20.43 -4.03 -0.36
N PHE A 175 -19.83 -3.44 0.67
CA PHE A 175 -18.80 -4.13 1.45
C PHE A 175 -19.51 -5.13 2.37
N ALA A 176 -19.27 -6.42 2.13
CA ALA A 176 -19.73 -7.50 3.00
C ALA A 176 -18.74 -7.76 4.14
#